data_AF-A0A1U7PQ32-F1
#
_entry.id   AF-A0A1U7PQ32-F1
#
_cell.length_a   1.000
_cell.length_b   1.000
_cell.length_c   1.000
_cell.angle_alpha   90.00
_cell.angle_beta   90.00
_cell.angle_gamma   90.00
#
_symmetry.space_group_name_H-M   'P 1'
#
loop_
_entity.id
_entity.type
_entity.pdbx_description
1 polymer ?
#
loop_
_entity_poly.entity_id
_entity_poly.type
_entity_poly.pdbx_seq_one_letter_code
_entity_poly.pdbx_strand_id
1 'polypeptide(L)'
;MPGYGAYGALKGAVEVLTRYEAQEFGKRGINVNVVALGAIETDFGGGVVRDNAQVNQHIAGTTALGRVGLPADIGGVVAFLCTDDAKWINAQRIEVSGGSNL
;
A
#
# COMPACT_ATOMS: atom_id res chain seq x y z
N MET A 1 1.84 -12.54 -10.61
CA MET A 1 2.04 -12.53 -12.08
C MET A 1 3.40 -13.12 -12.40
N PRO A 2 3.53 -13.98 -13.42
CA PRO A 2 4.82 -14.38 -13.97
C PRO A 2 5.70 -13.15 -14.27
N GLY A 3 7.01 -13.24 -14.02
CA GLY A 3 7.95 -12.12 -14.21
C GLY A 3 8.13 -11.17 -13.00
N TYR A 4 7.24 -11.22 -12.01
CA TYR A 4 7.30 -10.34 -10.82
C TYR A 4 7.84 -11.02 -9.55
N GLY A 5 8.47 -12.20 -9.67
CA GLY A 5 8.89 -13.02 -8.52
C GLY A 5 9.80 -12.28 -7.53
N ALA A 6 10.86 -11.63 -8.03
CA ALA A 6 11.77 -10.86 -7.19
C ALA A 6 11.10 -9.66 -6.52
N TYR A 7 10.25 -8.93 -7.26
CA TYR A 7 9.47 -7.82 -6.72
C TYR A 7 8.53 -8.27 -5.60
N GLY A 8 7.79 -9.36 -5.82
CA GLY A 8 6.91 -9.96 -4.82
C GLY A 8 7.65 -10.43 -3.57
N ALA A 9 8.80 -11.09 -3.73
CA ALA A 9 9.62 -11.53 -2.61
C ALA A 9 10.10 -10.35 -1.75
N LEU A 10 10.56 -9.26 -2.38
CA LEU A 10 10.98 -8.05 -1.68
C LEU A 10 9.81 -7.39 -0.93
N LYS A 11 8.62 -7.32 -1.51
CA LYS A 11 7.43 -6.78 -0.83
C LYS A 11 7.03 -7.62 0.39
N GLY A 12 7.11 -8.95 0.29
CA GLY A 12 6.91 -9.83 1.45
C GLY A 12 7.98 -9.64 2.53
N ALA A 13 9.24 -9.41 2.14
CA ALA A 13 10.33 -9.16 3.09
C ALA A 13 10.12 -7.84 3.87
N VAL A 14 9.57 -6.80 3.24
CA VAL A 14 9.22 -5.54 3.93
C VAL A 14 8.21 -5.79 5.04
N GLU A 15 7.18 -6.60 4.82
CA GLU A 15 6.19 -6.91 5.86
C GLU A 15 6.80 -7.66 7.04
N VAL A 16 7.75 -8.58 6.78
CA VAL A 16 8.49 -9.26 7.85
C VAL A 16 9.34 -8.25 8.61
N LEU A 17 10.12 -7.43 7.90
CA LEU A 17 11.02 -6.43 8.48
C LEU A 17 10.27 -5.46 9.40
N THR A 18 9.12 -4.93 8.96
CA THR A 18 8.27 -4.02 9.75
C THR A 18 7.92 -4.59 11.13
N ARG A 19 7.66 -5.90 11.25
CA ARG A 19 7.34 -6.52 12.54
C ARG A 19 8.55 -6.56 13.49
N TYR A 20 9.74 -6.80 12.95
CA TYR A 20 10.97 -6.77 13.75
C TYR A 20 11.33 -5.34 14.16
N GLU A 21 11.28 -4.38 13.24
CA GLU A 21 11.53 -2.96 13.53
C GLU A 21 10.55 -2.40 14.57
N ALA A 22 9.28 -2.79 14.53
CA ALA A 22 8.29 -2.42 15.54
C ALA A 22 8.70 -2.88 16.95
N GLN A 23 9.30 -4.08 17.09
CA GLN A 23 9.82 -4.59 18.36
C GLN A 23 11.10 -3.87 18.78
N GLU A 24 12.02 -3.66 17.84
CA GLU A 24 13.31 -3.02 18.09
C GLU A 24 13.18 -1.55 18.48
N PHE A 25 12.25 -0.83 17.84
CA PHE A 25 12.07 0.61 18.04
C PHE A 25 10.94 0.96 19.00
N GLY A 26 10.09 0.01 19.39
CA GLY A 26 8.94 0.25 20.28
C GLY A 26 9.34 0.88 21.63
N LYS A 27 10.49 0.49 22.21
CA LYS A 27 11.02 1.10 23.45
C LYS A 27 11.36 2.58 23.33
N ARG A 28 11.54 3.07 22.10
CA ARG A 28 11.78 4.49 21.79
C ARG A 28 10.50 5.25 21.45
N GLY A 29 9.34 4.60 21.55
CA GLY A 29 8.05 5.18 21.18
C GLY A 29 7.83 5.32 19.68
N ILE A 30 8.56 4.55 18.85
CA ILE A 30 8.45 4.59 17.39
C ILE A 30 7.54 3.45 16.93
N ASN A 31 6.48 3.78 16.19
CA ASN A 31 5.63 2.82 15.50
C ASN A 31 6.17 2.55 14.09
N VAL A 32 5.97 1.32 13.60
CA VAL A 32 6.40 0.89 12.26
C VAL A 32 5.26 0.10 11.63
N ASN A 33 4.77 0.55 10.49
CA ASN A 33 3.63 -0.05 9.77
C ASN A 33 3.89 -0.05 8.26
N VAL A 34 3.22 -0.95 7.54
CA VAL A 34 3.18 -1.00 6.08
C VAL A 34 1.83 -0.49 5.60
N VAL A 35 1.85 0.40 4.61
CA VAL A 35 0.68 0.71 3.78
C VAL A 35 0.78 -0.10 2.50
N ALA A 36 -0.14 -1.04 2.30
CA ALA A 36 -0.21 -1.92 1.14
C ALA A 36 -1.23 -1.38 0.15
N LEU A 37 -0.74 -0.82 -0.96
CA LEU A 37 -1.57 -0.11 -1.92
C LEU A 37 -2.12 -1.03 -3.00
N GLY A 38 -3.29 -0.67 -3.52
CA GLY A 38 -3.79 -1.15 -4.81
C GLY A 38 -3.07 -0.49 -5.99
N ALA A 39 -3.65 -0.61 -7.18
CA ALA A 39 -3.15 0.08 -8.37
C ALA A 39 -3.56 1.56 -8.35
N ILE A 40 -2.56 2.44 -8.45
CA ILE A 40 -2.71 3.90 -8.33
C ILE A 40 -2.25 4.59 -9.62
N GLU A 41 -2.97 5.64 -10.04
CA GLU A 41 -2.58 6.51 -11.15
C GLU A 41 -1.33 7.34 -10.82
N THR A 42 -0.17 6.74 -11.04
CA THR A 42 1.15 7.34 -10.83
C THR A 42 2.06 7.05 -12.02
N ASP A 43 3.26 7.63 -12.04
CA ASP A 43 4.29 7.30 -13.03
C ASP A 43 4.88 5.88 -12.86
N PHE A 44 4.47 5.12 -11.84
CA PHE A 44 4.93 3.75 -11.63
C PHE A 44 4.61 2.85 -12.83
N GLY A 45 5.57 2.01 -13.22
CA GLY A 45 5.44 1.17 -14.42
C GLY A 45 5.33 1.98 -15.71
N GLY A 46 5.87 3.22 -15.73
CA GLY A 46 5.81 4.11 -16.90
C GLY A 46 4.44 4.75 -17.12
N GLY A 47 3.65 4.94 -16.05
CA GLY A 47 2.34 5.57 -16.16
C GLY A 47 1.22 4.65 -16.63
N VAL A 48 1.45 3.33 -16.72
CA VAL A 48 0.51 2.40 -17.39
C VAL A 48 -0.91 2.45 -16.83
N VAL A 49 -1.08 2.60 -15.52
CA VAL A 49 -2.42 2.69 -14.88
C VAL A 49 -3.08 4.04 -15.17
N ARG A 50 -2.31 5.13 -15.24
CA ARG A 50 -2.81 6.48 -15.51
C ARG A 50 -3.15 6.68 -16.99
N ASP A 51 -2.25 6.26 -17.87
CA ASP A 51 -2.25 6.68 -19.28
C ASP A 51 -2.91 5.66 -20.22
N ASN A 52 -3.01 4.38 -19.81
CA ASN A 52 -3.71 3.36 -20.60
C ASN A 52 -5.14 3.14 -20.09
N ALA A 53 -6.11 3.73 -20.79
CA ALA A 53 -7.52 3.64 -20.45
C ALA A 53 -8.05 2.20 -20.35
N GLN A 54 -7.54 1.26 -21.15
CA GLN A 54 -7.98 -0.14 -21.10
C GLN A 54 -7.50 -0.82 -19.81
N VAL A 55 -6.24 -0.60 -19.43
CA VAL A 55 -5.67 -1.12 -18.18
C VAL A 55 -6.39 -0.51 -16.98
N ASN A 56 -6.61 0.81 -17.00
CA ASN A 56 -7.34 1.52 -15.97
C ASN A 56 -8.75 0.94 -15.77
N GLN A 57 -9.53 0.82 -16.85
CA GLN A 57 -10.89 0.28 -16.80
C GLN A 57 -10.91 -1.18 -16.33
N HIS A 58 -9.93 -2.00 -16.76
CA HIS A 58 -9.82 -3.38 -16.29
C HIS A 58 -9.63 -3.45 -14.77
N ILE A 59 -8.69 -2.66 -14.23
CA ILE A 59 -8.42 -2.59 -12.79
C ILE A 59 -9.61 -2.02 -12.02
N ALA A 60 -10.24 -0.98 -12.54
CA ALA A 60 -11.45 -0.40 -11.95
C ALA A 60 -12.58 -1.45 -11.85
N GLY A 61 -12.73 -2.28 -12.88
CA GLY A 61 -13.74 -3.34 -12.92
C GLY A 61 -13.50 -4.49 -11.94
N THR A 62 -12.27 -4.69 -11.46
CA THR A 62 -11.94 -5.69 -10.43
C THR A 62 -11.77 -5.10 -9.03
N THR A 63 -11.86 -3.77 -8.90
CA THR A 63 -11.76 -3.08 -7.61
C THR A 63 -13.16 -2.87 -7.03
N ALA A 64 -13.38 -3.27 -5.77
CA ALA A 64 -14.72 -3.20 -5.16
C ALA A 64 -15.34 -1.79 -5.13
N LEU A 65 -14.52 -0.75 -5.00
CA LEU A 65 -14.96 0.65 -5.08
C LEU A 65 -15.15 1.18 -6.51
N GLY A 66 -14.98 0.33 -7.54
CA GLY A 66 -15.32 0.63 -8.93
C GLY A 66 -14.40 1.61 -9.65
N ARG A 67 -13.23 1.92 -9.07
CA ARG A 67 -12.22 2.81 -9.67
C ARG A 67 -10.82 2.41 -9.26
N VAL A 68 -9.83 2.86 -10.04
CA VAL A 68 -8.43 2.85 -9.62
C VAL A 68 -8.18 3.87 -8.51
N GLY A 69 -7.09 3.69 -7.76
CA GLY A 69 -6.69 4.64 -6.73
C GLY A 69 -5.99 5.87 -7.32
N LEU A 70 -6.04 6.97 -6.56
CA LEU A 70 -5.32 8.21 -6.80
C LEU A 70 -4.29 8.43 -5.69
N PRO A 71 -3.23 9.23 -5.91
CA PRO A 71 -2.25 9.53 -4.86
C PRO A 71 -2.86 10.05 -3.56
N ALA A 72 -3.95 10.83 -3.66
CA ALA A 72 -4.67 11.38 -2.51
C ALA A 72 -5.33 10.31 -1.62
N ASP A 73 -5.72 9.16 -2.19
CA ASP A 73 -6.31 8.05 -1.41
C ASP A 73 -5.30 7.42 -0.43
N ILE A 74 -4.02 7.60 -0.71
CA ILE A 74 -2.90 7.06 0.07
C ILE A 74 -2.38 8.12 1.04
N GLY A 75 -2.21 9.35 0.54
CA GLY A 75 -1.66 10.45 1.31
C GLY A 75 -2.41 10.69 2.61
N GLY A 76 -3.75 10.61 2.58
CA GLY A 76 -4.59 10.73 3.78
C GLY A 76 -4.32 9.65 4.84
N VAL A 77 -4.14 8.39 4.41
CA VAL A 77 -3.84 7.29 5.34
C VAL A 77 -2.45 7.42 5.94
N VAL A 78 -1.44 7.78 5.12
CA VAL A 78 -0.08 8.02 5.62
C VAL A 78 -0.07 9.17 6.61
N ALA A 79 -0.76 10.28 6.30
CA ALA A 79 -0.88 11.41 7.22
C ALA A 79 -1.55 11.01 8.55
N PHE A 80 -2.63 10.23 8.50
CA PHE A 80 -3.28 9.69 9.69
C PHE A 80 -2.34 8.85 10.56
N LEU A 81 -1.52 7.97 9.95
CA LEU A 81 -0.56 7.14 10.69
C LEU A 81 0.53 7.96 11.41
N CYS A 82 0.74 9.21 11.00
CA CYS A 82 1.65 10.15 11.65
C CYS A 82 1.00 11.01 12.74
N THR A 83 -0.25 10.72 13.13
CA THR A 83 -0.97 11.43 14.20
C THR A 83 -0.98 10.65 15.52
N ASP A 84 -1.31 11.34 16.63
CA ASP A 84 -1.49 10.72 17.94
C ASP A 84 -2.65 9.72 18.00
N ASP A 85 -3.65 9.88 17.14
CA ASP A 85 -4.80 8.96 17.06
C ASP A 85 -4.37 7.57 16.57
N ALA A 86 -3.30 7.50 15.79
CA ALA A 86 -2.73 6.26 15.28
C ALA A 86 -1.60 5.69 16.17
N LYS A 87 -1.29 6.28 17.32
CA LYS A 87 -0.11 5.91 18.14
C LYS A 87 -0.11 4.45 18.63
N TRP A 88 -1.27 3.81 18.67
CA TRP A 88 -1.41 2.39 19.08
C TRP A 88 -1.45 1.41 17.89
N ILE A 89 -1.35 1.91 16.67
CA ILE A 89 -1.22 1.10 15.45
C ILE A 89 0.27 0.84 15.24
N ASN A 90 0.70 -0.41 15.43
CA ASN A 90 2.09 -0.81 15.28
C ASN A 90 2.19 -2.23 14.70
N ALA A 91 3.23 -2.49 13.91
CA ALA A 91 3.49 -3.76 13.23
C ALA A 91 2.35 -4.21 12.28
N GLN A 92 1.54 -3.28 11.78
CA GLN A 92 0.40 -3.58 10.92
C GLN A 92 0.72 -3.45 9.43
N ARG A 93 0.09 -4.33 8.64
CA ARG A 93 -0.02 -4.19 7.18
C ARG A 93 -1.43 -3.71 6.85
N ILE A 94 -1.55 -2.45 6.49
CA ILE A 94 -2.83 -1.78 6.25
C ILE A 94 -3.10 -1.76 4.75
N GLU A 95 -4.12 -2.49 4.32
CA GLU A 95 -4.54 -2.53 2.93
C GLU A 95 -5.29 -1.23 2.55
N VAL A 96 -4.81 -0.55 1.51
CA VAL A 96 -5.38 0.67 0.95
C VAL A 96 -5.49 0.48 -0.56
N SER A 97 -6.39 -0.42 -0.97
CA SER A 97 -6.55 -0.84 -2.36
C SER A 97 -7.95 -0.66 -2.92
N GLY A 98 -8.89 -0.06 -2.18
CA GLY A 98 -10.28 0.01 -2.63
C GLY A 98 -10.94 -1.36 -2.84
N GLY A 99 -10.36 -2.42 -2.25
CA GLY A 99 -10.86 -3.79 -2.37
C GLY A 99 -10.45 -4.52 -3.63
N SER A 100 -9.33 -4.15 -4.29
CA SER A 100 -8.81 -4.89 -5.46
C SER A 100 -8.31 -6.32 -5.15
N ASN A 101 -8.19 -6.67 -3.87
CA ASN A 101 -7.59 -7.92 -3.40
C ASN A 101 -8.51 -8.64 -2.40
N LEU A 102 -9.81 -8.69 -2.73
CA LEU A 102 -10.84 -9.46 -2.02
C LEU A 102 -10.89 -10.91 -2.54
#